data_AF-A0A815Z6D9-F1
#
_entry.id   AF-A0A815Z6D9-F1
#
_cell.length_a   1.000
_cell.length_b   1.000
_cell.length_c   1.000
_cell.angle_alpha   90.00
_cell.angle_beta   90.00
_cell.angle_gamma   90.00
#
_symmetry.space_group_name_H-M   'P 1'
#
loop_
_entity.id
_entity.type
_entity.pdbx_description
1 polymer ?
#
loop_
_entity_poly.entity_id
_entity_poly.type
_entity_poly.pdbx_seq_one_letter_code
_entity_poly.pdbx_strand_id
1 'polypeptide(L)'
;GTSSYAEFEDRLKLLFEKIEISNGNIILYIKEIHLVFGTEISESIMYAEKFLKLMLTRDKWRLIIGTKTLNEYKQYIEKNSEFIKYFERILLQEPTVNDHEK
;
A
#
# COMPACT_ATOMS: atom_id res chain seq x y z
N GLY A 1 -7.18 -7.63 -29.94
CA GLY A 1 -6.37 -6.48 -29.48
C GLY A 1 -7.08 -5.84 -28.31
N THR A 2 -6.32 -5.32 -27.34
CA THR A 2 -6.73 -4.67 -26.08
C THR A 2 -7.44 -5.58 -25.04
N SER A 3 -6.68 -6.27 -24.19
CA SER A 3 -7.30 -7.09 -23.11
C SER A 3 -6.53 -7.14 -21.78
N SER A 4 -5.30 -6.62 -21.69
CA SER A 4 -4.50 -6.77 -20.46
C SER A 4 -4.86 -5.76 -19.36
N TYR A 5 -5.46 -4.63 -19.73
CA TYR A 5 -5.67 -3.50 -18.84
C TYR A 5 -7.02 -3.52 -18.13
N ALA A 6 -8.12 -3.71 -18.89
CA ALA A 6 -9.46 -3.84 -18.31
C ALA A 6 -9.54 -5.02 -17.34
N GLU A 7 -8.86 -6.12 -17.67
CA GLU A 7 -8.79 -7.29 -16.80
C GLU A 7 -8.02 -7.02 -15.49
N PHE A 8 -7.00 -6.16 -15.52
CA PHE A 8 -6.28 -5.75 -14.32
C PHE A 8 -7.14 -4.87 -13.41
N GLU A 9 -7.85 -3.91 -13.98
CA GLU A 9 -8.76 -3.03 -13.23
C GLU A 9 -9.91 -3.83 -12.59
N ASP A 10 -10.49 -4.76 -13.33
CA ASP A 10 -11.57 -5.62 -12.83
C ASP A 10 -11.09 -6.55 -11.71
N ARG A 11 -9.88 -7.12 -11.84
CA ARG A 11 -9.27 -7.93 -10.78
C ARG A 11 -9.01 -7.12 -9.50
N LEU A 12 -8.54 -5.88 -9.63
CA LEU A 12 -8.36 -4.98 -8.50
C LEU A 12 -9.70 -4.66 -7.83
N LYS A 13 -10.72 -4.28 -8.60
CA LYS A 13 -12.09 -4.05 -8.07
C LYS A 13 -12.62 -5.25 -7.30
N LEU A 14 -12.51 -6.46 -7.85
CA LEU A 14 -12.94 -7.69 -7.19
C LEU A 14 -12.17 -7.97 -5.89
N LEU A 15 -10.86 -7.72 -5.88
CA LEU A 15 -10.08 -7.81 -4.64
C LEU A 15 -10.60 -6.82 -3.60
N PHE A 16 -10.97 -5.61 -4.05
CA PHE A 16 -11.46 -4.58 -3.14
C PHE A 16 -12.82 -4.91 -2.53
N GLU A 17 -13.78 -5.35 -3.34
CA GLU A 17 -15.10 -5.78 -2.86
C GLU A 17 -14.98 -6.86 -1.78
N LYS A 18 -14.09 -7.84 -1.98
CA LYS A 18 -13.85 -8.90 -0.99
C LYS A 18 -13.39 -8.37 0.36
N ILE A 19 -12.53 -7.35 0.36
CA ILE A 19 -12.02 -6.77 1.60
C ILE A 19 -13.05 -5.84 2.24
N GLU A 20 -13.87 -5.11 1.46
CA GLU A 20 -15.00 -4.35 2.01
C GLU A 20 -16.02 -5.27 2.69
N ILE A 21 -16.39 -6.38 2.03
CA ILE A 21 -17.28 -7.41 2.60
C ILE A 21 -16.67 -8.03 3.86
N SER A 22 -15.35 -8.15 3.90
CA SER A 22 -14.62 -8.69 5.05
C SER A 22 -14.69 -7.79 6.30
N ASN A 23 -15.21 -6.56 6.21
CA ASN A 23 -15.43 -5.63 7.32
C ASN A 23 -14.25 -5.54 8.32
N GLY A 24 -13.03 -5.38 7.77
CA GLY A 24 -11.80 -5.25 8.54
C GLY A 24 -11.08 -6.56 8.88
N ASN A 25 -11.65 -7.75 8.64
CA ASN A 25 -10.98 -9.02 8.94
C ASN A 25 -9.77 -9.34 8.04
N ILE A 26 -9.64 -8.72 6.87
CA ILE A 26 -8.46 -8.85 6.02
C ILE A 26 -7.48 -7.71 6.31
N ILE A 27 -6.22 -8.06 6.51
CA ILE A 27 -5.09 -7.12 6.61
C ILE A 27 -4.36 -7.17 5.27
N LEU A 28 -4.23 -6.03 4.60
CA LEU A 28 -3.44 -5.90 3.39
C LEU A 28 -2.00 -5.55 3.78
N TYR A 29 -1.03 -6.21 3.16
CA TYR A 29 0.39 -5.91 3.34
C TYR A 29 1.04 -5.58 1.99
N ILE A 30 1.70 -4.43 1.92
CA ILE A 30 2.50 -4.03 0.77
C ILE A 30 3.97 -4.08 1.20
N LYS A 31 4.72 -5.02 0.62
CA LYS A 31 6.14 -5.22 0.95
C LYS A 31 7.03 -4.08 0.45
N GLU A 32 6.71 -3.54 -0.71
CA GLU A 32 7.54 -2.55 -1.40
C GLU A 32 6.66 -1.43 -1.93
N ILE A 33 6.68 -0.29 -1.22
CA ILE A 33 5.78 0.80 -1.51
C ILE A 33 6.05 1.49 -2.85
N HIS A 34 7.31 1.50 -3.29
CA HIS A 34 7.69 2.07 -4.58
C HIS A 34 7.09 1.31 -5.77
N LEU A 35 6.60 0.08 -5.60
CA LEU A 35 5.88 -0.63 -6.66
C LEU A 35 4.48 -0.03 -6.90
N VAL A 36 3.94 0.68 -5.91
CA VAL A 36 2.60 1.29 -5.98
C VAL A 36 2.67 2.81 -6.11
N PHE A 37 3.79 3.41 -5.72
CA PHE A 37 4.02 4.86 -5.69
C PHE A 37 5.24 5.32 -6.49
N GLY A 38 5.84 4.41 -7.25
CA GLY A 38 7.11 4.58 -7.95
C GLY A 38 7.07 5.51 -9.14
N THR A 39 8.27 5.84 -9.61
CA THR A 39 8.55 6.84 -10.66
C THR A 39 8.36 6.34 -12.09
N GLU A 40 8.23 5.02 -12.30
CA GLU A 40 7.80 4.49 -13.59
C GLU A 40 6.27 4.62 -13.66
N ILE A 41 5.80 5.70 -14.29
CA ILE A 41 4.38 6.00 -14.48
C ILE A 41 3.81 4.96 -15.44
N SER A 42 3.55 3.75 -14.94
CA SER A 42 2.68 2.80 -15.59
C SER A 42 1.25 3.19 -15.23
N GLU A 43 0.32 3.05 -16.17
CA GLU A 43 -1.11 3.30 -15.91
C GLU A 43 -1.62 2.45 -14.73
N SER A 44 -1.02 1.28 -14.49
CA SER A 44 -1.33 0.43 -13.33
C SER A 44 -1.01 1.07 -11.97
N ILE A 45 0.10 1.82 -11.89
CA ILE A 45 0.52 2.54 -10.67
C ILE A 45 -0.44 3.70 -10.38
N MET A 46 -0.82 4.47 -11.41
CA MET A 46 -1.78 5.58 -11.25
C MET A 46 -3.14 5.10 -10.75
N TYR A 47 -3.63 3.96 -11.28
CA TYR A 47 -4.90 3.41 -10.86
C TYR A 47 -4.82 2.87 -9.43
N ALA A 48 -3.75 2.14 -9.08
CA ALA A 48 -3.54 1.67 -7.72
C ALA A 48 -3.47 2.83 -6.70
N GLU A 49 -2.80 3.94 -7.03
CA GLU A 49 -2.74 5.14 -6.17
C GLU A 49 -4.14 5.72 -5.93
N LYS A 50 -4.93 5.92 -6.99
CA LYS A 50 -6.30 6.46 -6.90
C LYS A 50 -7.18 5.56 -6.04
N PHE A 51 -7.09 4.25 -6.21
CA PHE A 51 -7.85 3.30 -5.41
C PHE A 51 -7.41 3.33 -3.94
N LEU A 52 -6.10 3.30 -3.67
CA LEU A 52 -5.59 3.39 -2.29
C LEU A 52 -6.08 4.64 -1.56
N LYS A 53 -6.13 5.81 -2.21
CA LYS A 53 -6.72 7.02 -1.61
C LYS A 53 -8.17 6.79 -1.17
N LEU A 54 -8.98 6.17 -2.04
CA LEU A 54 -10.39 5.88 -1.73
C LEU A 54 -10.52 4.88 -0.58
N MET A 55 -9.66 3.85 -0.53
CA MET A 55 -9.71 2.83 0.52
C MET A 55 -9.34 3.42 1.88
N LEU A 56 -8.28 4.22 1.92
CA LEU A 56 -7.78 4.85 3.14
C LEU A 56 -8.77 5.88 3.73
N THR A 57 -9.59 6.51 2.89
CA THR A 57 -10.61 7.48 3.34
C THR A 57 -11.82 6.80 4.01
N ARG A 58 -12.05 5.51 3.75
CA ARG A 58 -13.24 4.78 4.19
C ARG A 58 -13.14 4.17 5.60
N ASP A 59 -12.03 4.35 6.32
CA ASP A 59 -11.74 3.87 7.70
C ASP A 59 -12.00 2.37 8.00
N LYS A 60 -12.38 1.55 7.01
CA LYS A 60 -12.74 0.13 7.19
C LYS A 60 -11.61 -0.84 6.91
N TRP A 61 -10.41 -0.33 6.65
CA TRP A 61 -9.30 -1.06 6.07
C TRP A 61 -8.09 -1.03 6.97
N ARG A 62 -7.43 -2.18 7.12
CA ARG A 62 -6.13 -2.29 7.78
C ARG A 62 -5.08 -2.56 6.72
N LEU A 63 -4.27 -1.54 6.42
CA LEU A 63 -3.16 -1.62 5.49
C LEU A 63 -1.86 -1.41 6.26
N ILE A 64 -0.95 -2.39 6.15
CA ILE A 64 0.42 -2.28 6.65
C ILE A 64 1.32 -2.10 5.43
N ILE A 65 2.17 -1.08 5.47
CA ILE A 65 3.17 -0.88 4.43
C ILE A 65 4.56 -1.08 5.00
N GLY A 66 5.32 -1.97 4.37
CA GLY A 66 6.74 -2.13 4.62
C GLY A 66 7.57 -1.23 3.70
N THR A 67 8.61 -0.61 4.27
CA THR A 67 9.69 0.03 3.52
C THR A 67 11.00 -0.57 4.00
N LYS A 68 11.95 -0.83 3.08
CA LYS A 68 13.26 -1.38 3.45
C LYS A 68 14.14 -0.32 4.11
N THR A 69 13.97 0.94 3.70
CA THR A 69 14.75 2.06 4.22
C THR A 69 13.88 3.25 4.56
N LEU A 70 14.34 4.07 5.52
CA LEU A 70 13.69 5.34 5.84
C LEU A 70 13.63 6.29 4.64
N ASN A 71 14.60 6.17 3.72
CA ASN A 71 14.66 7.02 2.54
C ASN A 71 13.50 6.73 1.57
N GLU A 72 13.09 5.47 1.42
CA GLU A 72 11.91 5.10 0.64
C GLU A 72 10.63 5.69 1.23
N TYR A 73 10.46 5.61 2.56
CA TYR A 73 9.32 6.24 3.24
C TYR A 73 9.28 7.75 2.96
N LYS A 74 10.41 8.44 3.09
CA LYS A 74 10.53 9.88 2.79
C LYS A 74 10.18 10.20 1.34
N GLN A 75 10.68 9.40 0.41
CA GLN A 75 10.52 9.66 -1.02
C GLN A 75 9.10 9.41 -1.52
N TYR A 76 8.42 8.37 -1.04
CA TYR A 76 7.15 7.92 -1.61
C TYR A 76 5.92 8.23 -0.73
N ILE A 77 6.06 8.32 0.59
CA ILE A 77 4.96 8.70 1.50
C ILE A 77 5.08 10.14 1.95
N GLU A 78 6.22 10.55 2.48
CA GLU A 78 6.36 11.84 3.14
C GLU A 78 6.26 13.03 2.16
N LYS A 79 6.71 12.85 0.92
CA LYS A 79 6.52 13.82 -0.16
C LYS A 79 5.05 14.01 -0.56
N ASN A 80 4.22 12.99 -0.37
CA ASN A 80 2.81 13.03 -0.74
C ASN A 80 1.97 13.46 0.45
N SER A 81 1.72 14.78 0.54
CA SER A 81 0.95 15.41 1.63
C SER A 81 -0.43 14.79 1.85
N GLU A 82 -1.02 14.17 0.82
CA GLU A 82 -2.29 13.48 0.96
C GLU A 82 -2.21 12.11 1.63
N PHE A 83 -1.11 11.37 1.50
CA PHE A 83 -1.01 10.02 2.05
C PHE A 83 -0.57 10.01 3.51
N ILE A 84 0.25 10.97 3.92
CA ILE A 84 0.81 11.02 5.27
C ILE A 84 -0.27 11.12 6.36
N LYS A 85 -1.45 11.67 6.03
CA LYS A 85 -2.60 11.79 6.94
C LYS A 85 -3.34 10.46 7.19
N TYR A 86 -3.12 9.45 6.36
CA TYR A 86 -3.77 8.13 6.49
C TYR A 86 -2.87 7.08 7.14
N PHE A 87 -1.58 7.36 7.31
CA PHE A 87 -0.61 6.40 7.83
C PHE A 87 -0.08 6.82 9.19
N GLU A 88 -0.10 5.89 10.14
CA GLU A 88 0.64 6.02 11.39
C GLU A 88 2.05 5.45 11.21
N ARG A 89 3.07 6.26 11.50
CA ARG A 89 4.47 5.85 11.35
C ARG A 89 4.90 5.01 12.55
N ILE A 90 5.18 3.74 12.29
CA ILE A 90 5.82 2.84 13.26
C ILE A 90 7.30 2.70 12.88
N LEU A 91 8.20 3.14 13.76
CA LEU A 91 9.64 2.95 13.57
C LEU A 91 10.04 1.59 14.15
N LEU A 92 10.42 0.66 13.28
CA LEU A 92 11.04 -0.60 13.68
C LEU A 92 12.54 -0.38 13.83
N GLN A 93 13.09 -0.75 14.98
CA GLN A 93 14.53 -0.79 15.19
C GLN A 93 15.09 -2.08 14.58
N GLU A 94 16.33 -2.06 14.13
CA GLU A 94 17.00 -3.28 13.69
C GLU A 94 17.06 -4.28 14.84
N PRO A 95 16.83 -5.59 14.56
CA PRO A 95 16.97 -6.61 15.59
C PRO A 95 18.41 -6.56 16.12
N THR A 96 18.54 -6.56 17.44
CA THR A 96 19.85 -6.67 18.08
C THR A 96 20.29 -8.13 18.06
N VAL A 97 21.60 -8.38 18.22
CA VAL A 97 22.16 -9.75 18.23
C VAL A 97 21.47 -10.64 19.28
N ASN A 98 20.95 -10.02 20.35
CA ASN A 98 20.26 -10.67 21.46
C ASN A 98 18.77 -11.00 21.17
N ASP A 99 18.20 -10.52 20.05
CA ASP A 99 16.81 -10.79 19.65
C ASP A 99 16.65 -12.10 18.88
N HIS A 100 17.75 -12.69 18.40
CA HIS A 100 17.72 -13.97 17.67
C HIS A 100 17.49 -15.20 18.58
N GLU A 101 17.49 -15.04 19.90
CA GLU A 101 17.41 -16.14 20.88
C GLU A 101 16.00 -16.40 21.44
N LYS A 102 14.92 -16.07 20.71
CA LYS A 102 13.54 -16.38 21.14
C LYS A 102 12.77 -17.26 20.18
#